data_AF-A0A359H7W2-F1
#
_entry.id   AF-A0A359H7W2-F1
#
_cell.length_a   1.000
_cell.length_b   1.000
_cell.length_c   1.000
_cell.angle_alpha   90.00
_cell.angle_beta   90.00
_cell.angle_gamma   90.00
#
_symmetry.space_group_name_H-M   'P 1'
#
loop_
_entity.id
_entity.type
_entity.pdbx_description
1 polymer ?
#
loop_
_entity_poly.entity_id
_entity_poly.type
_entity_poly.pdbx_seq_one_letter_code
_entity_poly.pdbx_strand_id
1 'polypeptide(L)' 'MPVYSPVCTYCKNLFSQPGERKCNAFPNGIPLDIWLGLNKHRQSFPGDNGIRFEPLLIEED' A
#
# COMPACT_ATOMS: atom_id res chain seq x y z
N MET A 1 -15.00 9.60 -0.64
CA MET A 1 -13.72 9.37 -1.34
C MET A 1 -13.76 7.98 -1.95
N PRO A 2 -13.24 7.74 -3.16
CA PRO A 2 -13.17 6.37 -3.66
C PRO A 2 -12.35 5.55 -2.66
N VAL A 3 -12.84 4.34 -2.37
CA VAL A 3 -12.19 3.43 -1.41
C VAL A 3 -10.82 3.08 -1.98
N TYR A 4 -9.76 3.69 -1.45
CA TYR A 4 -8.40 3.20 -1.69
C TYR A 4 -8.32 1.77 -1.16
N SER A 5 -7.50 0.93 -1.79
CA SER A 5 -7.28 -0.46 -1.37
C SER A 5 -7.35 -0.60 0.15
N PRO A 6 -8.15 -1.50 0.74
CA PRO A 6 -8.12 -1.71 2.19
C PRO A 6 -6.74 -2.19 2.66
N VAL A 7 -5.89 -2.71 1.77
CA VAL A 7 -4.49 -3.05 2.09
C VAL A 7 -3.61 -1.80 2.14
N CYS A 8 -3.74 -0.90 1.15
CA CYS A 8 -2.89 0.29 1.09
C CYS A 8 -3.32 1.38 2.08
N THR A 9 -4.62 1.52 2.33
CA THR A 9 -5.21 2.57 3.19
C THR A 9 -4.58 2.61 4.58
N TYR A 10 -4.20 1.46 5.12
CA TYR A 10 -3.62 1.33 6.45
C TYR A 10 -2.11 1.07 6.44
N CYS A 11 -1.44 1.23 5.29
CA CYS A 11 -0.01 0.97 5.16
C CYS A 11 0.79 2.27 5.27
N LYS A 12 1.83 2.31 6.10
CA LYS A 12 2.70 3.49 6.25
C LYS A 12 3.46 3.88 4.98
N ASN A 13 3.57 2.95 4.04
CA ASN A 13 4.28 3.13 2.78
C ASN A 13 3.40 3.70 1.66
N LEU A 14 2.10 3.91 1.88
CA LEU A 14 1.23 4.59 0.93
C LEU A 14 1.40 6.12 1.10
N PHE A 15 1.78 6.80 0.02
CA PHE A 15 1.82 8.27 -0.03
C PHE A 15 0.73 8.72 -0.98
N SER A 16 -0.20 9.55 -0.50
CA SER A 16 -1.34 9.98 -1.31
C SER A 16 -1.39 11.50 -1.38
N GLN A 17 -1.21 12.02 -2.60
CA GLN A 17 -2.15 13.02 -3.10
C GLN A 17 -3.36 12.26 -3.69
N PRO A 18 -4.58 12.82 -3.62
CA PRO A 18 -5.76 12.16 -4.16
C PRO A 18 -5.60 11.77 -5.64
N GLY A 19 -5.84 10.51 -5.98
CA GLY A 19 -5.77 10.00 -7.36
C GLY A 19 -4.43 9.39 -7.80
N GLU A 20 -3.38 9.46 -6.98
CA GLU A 20 -2.07 8.85 -7.31
C GLU A 20 -1.82 7.55 -6.52
N ARG A 21 -1.30 6.52 -7.20
CA ARG A 21 -0.95 5.22 -6.59
C ARG A 21 0.53 5.17 -6.20
N LYS A 22 0.98 6.07 -5.32
CA LYS A 22 2.41 6.16 -4.93
C LYS A 22 2.69 5.35 -3.67
N CYS A 23 3.67 4.45 -3.77
CA CYS A 23 4.11 3.58 -2.67
C CYS A 23 5.62 3.33 -2.79
N ASN A 24 6.35 3.30 -1.67
CA ASN A 24 7.81 3.10 -1.69
C ASN A 24 8.18 1.71 -2.19
N ALA A 25 7.32 0.72 -1.93
CA ALA A 25 7.50 -0.62 -2.45
C ALA A 25 7.38 -0.66 -3.98
N PHE A 26 6.54 0.19 -4.58
CA PHE A 26 6.24 0.20 -6.01
C PHE A 26 6.31 1.62 -6.60
N PRO A 27 7.51 2.16 -6.83
CA PRO A 27 7.68 3.53 -7.34
C PRO A 27 7.07 3.74 -8.72
N ASN A 28 6.94 2.66 -9.51
CA ASN A 28 6.36 2.67 -10.87
C ASN A 28 4.85 2.32 -10.90
N GLY A 29 4.20 2.24 -9.74
CA GLY A 29 2.77 1.97 -9.61
C GLY A 29 2.46 0.64 -8.92
N ILE A 30 1.44 0.67 -8.06
CA ILE A 30 1.02 -0.47 -7.25
C ILE A 30 0.33 -1.53 -8.12
N PRO A 31 0.75 -2.81 -8.05
CA PRO A 31 0.09 -3.92 -8.74
C PRO A 31 -1.40 -4.02 -8.41
N LEU A 32 -2.23 -4.38 -9.40
CA LEU A 32 -3.68 -4.44 -9.24
C LEU A 32 -4.11 -5.40 -8.14
N ASP A 33 -3.46 -6.55 -7.96
CA ASP A 33 -3.82 -7.51 -6.91
C ASP A 33 -3.67 -6.93 -5.50
N ILE A 34 -2.65 -6.10 -5.27
CA ILE A 34 -2.44 -5.39 -4.01
C ILE A 34 -3.41 -4.19 -3.91
N TRP A 35 -3.60 -3.47 -5.01
CA TRP A 35 -4.53 -2.33 -5.08
C TRP A 35 -6.00 -2.72 -4.89
N LEU A 36 -6.40 -3.92 -5.31
CA LEU A 36 -7.75 -4.44 -5.13
C LEU A 36 -7.89 -5.21 -3.80
N GLY A 37 -6.80 -5.35 -3.04
CA GLY A 37 -6.78 -6.06 -1.77
C GLY A 37 -6.82 -7.58 -1.87
N LEU A 38 -6.67 -8.15 -3.07
CA LEU A 38 -6.55 -9.59 -3.30
C LEU A 38 -5.26 -10.16 -2.70
N ASN A 39 -4.23 -9.32 -2.58
CA ASN A 39 -2.99 -9.64 -1.89
C ASN A 39 -2.75 -8.64 -0.74
N LYS A 40 -2.56 -9.15 0.48
CA LYS A 40 -2.33 -8.34 1.70
C LYS A 40 -0.94 -7.71 1.81
N HIS A 41 -0.07 -7.96 0.82
CA HIS A 41 1.31 -7.49 0.76
C HIS A 41 2.16 -7.82 2.01
N ARG A 42 1.88 -8.95 2.68
CA ARG A 42 2.61 -9.41 3.87
C ARG A 42 3.78 -10.35 3.55
N GLN A 43 3.87 -10.80 2.31
CA GLN A 43 4.92 -11.65 1.77
C GLN A 43 5.66 -10.87 0.69
N SER A 44 6.86 -11.33 0.34
CA SER A 44 7.61 -10.79 -0.80
C SER A 44 6.77 -10.83 -2.07
N PHE A 45 6.76 -9.73 -2.83
CA PHE A 45 6.05 -9.60 -4.09
C PHE A 45 7.00 -9.10 -5.18
N PRO A 46 6.89 -9.56 -6.44
CA PRO A 46 7.76 -9.10 -7.52
C PRO A 46 7.79 -7.57 -7.65
N GLY A 47 8.98 -6.99 -7.51
CA GLY A 47 9.19 -5.55 -7.64
C GLY A 47 8.86 -4.71 -6.40
N ASP A 48 8.64 -5.32 -5.23
CA ASP A 48 8.30 -4.63 -3.97
C ASP A 48 9.49 -3.91 -3.29
N ASN A 49 10.68 -3.94 -3.90
CA ASN A 49 11.92 -3.40 -3.35
C ASN A 49 12.24 -3.92 -1.92
N GLY A 50 11.77 -5.11 -1.57
CA GLY A 50 11.92 -5.70 -0.24
C GLY A 50 11.03 -5.06 0.84
N ILE A 51 10.17 -4.10 0.49
CA ILE A 51 9.28 -3.40 1.40
C ILE A 51 7.94 -4.10 1.40
N ARG A 52 7.44 -4.46 2.58
CA ARG A 52 6.15 -5.14 2.76
C ARG A 52 5.15 -4.23 3.45
N PHE A 53 3.93 -4.74 3.61
CA PHE A 53 2.91 -4.09 4.43
C PHE A 53 3.45 -3.85 5.83
N GLU A 54 3.36 -2.60 6.26
CA GLU A 54 3.60 -2.18 7.62
C GLU A 54 2.49 -1.23 8.04
N PRO A 55 1.76 -1.53 9.12
CA PRO A 55 0.60 -0.76 9.51
C PRO A 55 0.99 0.68 9.88
N LEU A 56 0.11 1.63 9.55
CA LEU A 56 0.12 2.93 10.22
C LEU A 56 -0.20 2.68 11.70
N LEU A 57 0.75 2.95 12.58
CA LEU A 57 0.48 3.01 14.01
C LEU A 57 -0.33 4.29 14.24
N ILE A 58 -1.56 4.16 14.68
CA ILE A 58 -2.32 5.27 15.23
C ILE A 58 -2.14 5.14 16.74
N GLU A 59 -1.34 6.01 17.34
CA GLU A 59 -1.33 6.13 18.80
C GLU A 59 -2.68 6.74 19.20
N GLU A 60 -3.46 6.00 19.98
CA GLU A 60 -4.69 6.52 20.59
C GLU A 60 -4.27 7.32 21.84
N ASP A 61 -4.46 8.65 21.81
CA ASP A 61 -4.40 9.54 22.99
C ASP A 61 -5.66 9.44 23.85
#